data_AF-A0A942DF78-F1
#
_entry.id   AF-A0A942DF78-F1
#
_cell.length_a   1.000
_cell.length_b   1.000
_cell.length_c   1.000
_cell.angle_alpha   90.00
_cell.angle_beta   90.00
_cell.angle_gamma   90.00
#
_symmetry.space_group_name_H-M   'P 1'
#
loop_
_entity.id
_entity.type
_entity.pdbx_description
1 polymer ?
#
loop_
_entity_poly.entity_id
_entity_poly.type
_entity_poly.pdbx_seq_one_letter_code
_entity_poly.pdbx_strand_id
1 'polypeptide(L)'
;MSTESQTDFAQIAESARIGLQNLTSLVAEFSQPKGDMFFAEIDYAVRMIQRIEIILRRMSSVSNHARELRIKLWDYLPTDDSNTVSEFVSQLYTELSDTTFVLEMDFESLYRNGTVLLDQLAAISGRIAGLQKRCTYSRMIEKFFSTNEFSTAIQPLWSAHRKELLAHYGGFKLFRDKFLDHHEIAFTAGVAASVRGYDFRLCRFSYPAMTAVEQEKIQQDILPITSKCSQSLRDRISPESGVSLFRILLENLDEFNLDEIRHIEKMASKYGLESPSFEKVGTDILKLTTNTSAILCSIAKNNLDRIRLN
;
A
#
# COMPACT_ATOMS: atom_id res chain seq x y z
N MET A 1 -14.29 11.72 22.05
CA MET A 1 -13.14 10.81 22.11
C MET A 1 -13.59 9.46 21.60
N SER A 2 -13.31 9.16 20.32
CA SER A 2 -13.56 7.84 19.75
C SER A 2 -12.50 6.88 20.30
N THR A 3 -12.92 5.78 20.91
CA THR A 3 -12.07 4.61 21.13
C THR A 3 -11.71 4.06 19.76
N GLU A 4 -10.60 4.52 19.18
CA GLU A 4 -9.99 3.86 18.04
C GLU A 4 -9.70 2.43 18.46
N SER A 5 -10.38 1.48 17.82
CA SER A 5 -10.04 0.06 17.87
C SER A 5 -8.54 -0.06 17.62
N GLN A 6 -7.75 -0.30 18.67
CA GLN A 6 -6.33 -0.61 18.51
C GLN A 6 -6.26 -1.80 17.55
N THR A 7 -5.76 -1.55 16.35
CA THR A 7 -5.61 -2.61 15.36
C THR A 7 -4.53 -3.54 15.88
N ASP A 8 -4.91 -4.77 16.19
CA ASP A 8 -3.95 -5.77 16.66
C ASP A 8 -3.11 -6.28 15.47
N PHE A 9 -2.05 -5.54 15.15
CA PHE A 9 -1.11 -5.92 14.11
C PHE A 9 -0.45 -7.27 14.41
N ALA A 10 -0.34 -7.67 15.69
CA ALA A 10 0.20 -8.97 16.07
C ALA A 10 -0.70 -10.09 15.54
N GLN A 11 -2.00 -9.98 15.81
CA GLN A 11 -2.98 -10.98 15.41
C GLN A 11 -3.09 -11.09 13.88
N ILE A 12 -3.07 -9.96 13.18
CA ILE A 12 -3.15 -9.94 11.71
C ILE A 12 -1.87 -10.52 11.09
N ALA A 13 -0.69 -10.17 11.61
CA ALA A 13 0.58 -10.71 11.16
C ALA A 13 0.70 -12.22 11.46
N GLU A 14 0.26 -12.67 12.63
CA GLU A 14 0.22 -14.08 13.00
C GLU A 14 -0.69 -14.87 12.04
N SER A 15 -1.88 -14.35 11.73
CA SER A 15 -2.80 -14.97 10.77
C SER A 15 -2.16 -15.12 9.38
N ALA A 16 -1.42 -14.11 8.92
CA ALA A 16 -0.68 -14.15 7.66
C ALA A 16 0.46 -15.19 7.69
N ARG A 17 1.20 -15.28 8.81
CA ARG A 17 2.26 -16.28 9.01
C ARG A 17 1.70 -17.71 9.01
N ILE A 18 0.64 -17.95 9.78
CA ILE A 18 -0.05 -19.25 9.84
C ILE A 18 -0.54 -19.65 8.45
N GLY A 19 -1.09 -18.72 7.67
CA GLY A 19 -1.52 -18.98 6.28
C GLY A 19 -0.38 -19.54 5.42
N LEU A 20 0.79 -18.92 5.44
CA LEU A 20 1.97 -19.36 4.68
C LEU A 20 2.60 -20.65 5.23
N GLN A 21 2.58 -20.83 6.55
CA GLN A 21 3.07 -22.06 7.18
C GLN A 21 2.16 -23.25 6.85
N ASN A 22 0.84 -23.07 6.82
CA ASN A 22 -0.10 -24.10 6.38
C ASN A 22 0.16 -24.50 4.92
N LEU A 23 0.48 -23.54 4.06
CA LEU A 23 0.85 -23.81 2.68
C LEU A 23 2.15 -24.60 2.58
N THR A 24 3.14 -24.27 3.42
CA THR A 24 4.41 -25.00 3.52
C THR A 24 4.18 -26.45 3.94
N SER A 25 3.46 -26.68 5.04
CA SER A 25 3.16 -28.01 5.56
C SER A 25 2.42 -28.84 4.52
N LEU A 26 1.40 -28.25 3.88
CA LEU A 26 0.65 -28.90 2.83
C LEU A 26 1.57 -29.33 1.69
N VAL A 27 2.38 -28.44 1.12
CA VAL A 27 3.25 -28.79 -0.02
C VAL A 27 4.32 -29.81 0.39
N ALA A 28 4.88 -29.69 1.59
CA ALA A 28 5.90 -30.63 2.11
C ALA A 28 5.36 -32.06 2.34
N GLU A 29 4.06 -32.23 2.60
CA GLU A 29 3.42 -33.56 2.62
C GLU A 29 3.48 -34.24 1.25
N PHE A 30 3.61 -33.47 0.16
CA PHE A 30 3.52 -33.97 -1.21
C PHE A 30 4.81 -33.84 -2.05
N SER A 31 5.83 -33.11 -1.57
CA SER A 31 7.15 -32.96 -2.23
C SER A 31 8.33 -33.05 -1.24
N GLN A 32 9.50 -33.53 -1.67
CA GLN A 32 10.67 -33.56 -0.81
C GLN A 32 11.24 -32.14 -0.60
N PRO A 33 11.42 -31.68 0.65
CA PRO A 33 11.63 -30.26 0.96
C PRO A 33 13.06 -29.72 0.72
N LYS A 34 13.98 -30.47 0.11
CA LYS A 34 15.40 -30.06 0.07
C LYS A 34 15.77 -29.31 -1.20
N GLY A 35 15.99 -28.00 -1.07
CA GLY A 35 16.58 -27.14 -2.10
C GLY A 35 15.59 -26.46 -3.04
N ASP A 36 14.28 -26.63 -2.82
CA ASP A 36 13.26 -26.07 -3.68
C ASP A 36 13.03 -24.57 -3.34
N MET A 37 13.14 -23.72 -4.36
CA MET A 37 12.98 -22.28 -4.24
C MET A 37 11.62 -21.87 -3.67
N PHE A 38 10.59 -22.73 -3.77
CA PHE A 38 9.28 -22.50 -3.17
C PHE A 38 9.35 -22.26 -1.65
N PHE A 39 10.06 -23.11 -0.91
CA PHE A 39 10.17 -22.99 0.54
C PHE A 39 11.01 -21.76 0.94
N ALA A 40 12.02 -21.42 0.14
CA ALA A 40 12.81 -20.20 0.35
C ALA A 40 11.98 -18.92 0.14
N GLU A 41 11.08 -18.91 -0.85
CA GLU A 41 10.15 -17.80 -1.09
C GLU A 41 9.16 -17.63 0.07
N ILE A 42 8.62 -18.74 0.62
CA ILE A 42 7.75 -18.68 1.80
C ILE A 42 8.51 -18.18 3.03
N ASP A 43 9.68 -18.73 3.33
CA ASP A 43 10.51 -18.30 4.46
C ASP A 43 10.86 -16.81 4.37
N TYR A 44 11.15 -16.32 3.16
CA TYR A 44 11.37 -14.90 2.94
C TYR A 44 10.10 -14.05 3.12
N ALA A 45 8.93 -14.54 2.66
CA ALA A 45 7.65 -13.89 2.88
C ALA A 45 7.30 -13.79 4.39
N VAL A 46 7.53 -14.86 5.16
CA VAL A 46 7.35 -14.88 6.62
C VAL A 46 8.23 -13.84 7.31
N ARG A 47 9.50 -13.72 6.91
CA ARG A 47 10.38 -12.65 7.40
C ARG A 47 9.86 -11.25 7.07
N MET A 48 9.29 -11.04 5.87
CA MET A 48 8.71 -9.74 5.51
C MET A 48 7.49 -9.41 6.37
N ILE A 49 6.63 -10.39 6.67
CA ILE A 49 5.50 -10.21 7.59
C ILE A 49 5.98 -9.73 8.96
N GLN A 50 7.01 -10.36 9.53
CA GLN A 50 7.59 -9.95 10.81
C GLN A 50 8.15 -8.53 10.77
N ARG A 51 8.84 -8.16 9.69
CA ARG A 51 9.36 -6.79 9.51
C ARG A 51 8.23 -5.77 9.42
N ILE A 52 7.18 -6.07 8.65
CA ILE A 52 6.00 -5.21 8.52
C ILE A 52 5.33 -5.05 9.90
N GLU A 53 5.13 -6.13 10.65
CA GLU A 53 4.57 -6.07 12.02
C GLU A 53 5.38 -5.13 12.94
N ILE A 54 6.71 -5.29 12.96
CA ILE A 54 7.61 -4.45 13.78
C ILE A 54 7.49 -2.98 13.36
N ILE A 55 7.50 -2.71 12.05
CA ILE A 55 7.35 -1.36 11.50
C ILE A 55 6.01 -0.77 11.93
N LEU A 56 4.89 -1.48 11.76
CA LEU A 56 3.56 -0.98 12.13
C LEU A 56 3.46 -0.65 13.62
N ARG A 57 3.99 -1.52 14.49
CA ARG A 57 4.03 -1.24 15.94
C ARG A 57 4.87 -0.01 16.27
N ARG A 58 6.06 0.12 15.68
CA ARG A 58 6.93 1.27 15.89
C ARG A 58 6.26 2.55 15.41
N MET A 59 5.68 2.54 14.21
CA MET A 59 4.93 3.66 13.66
C MET A 59 3.76 4.08 14.53
N SER A 60 2.98 3.14 15.07
CA SER A 60 1.89 3.48 16.00
C SER A 60 2.40 4.10 17.31
N SER A 61 3.53 3.63 17.84
CA SER A 61 4.11 4.24 19.04
C SER A 61 4.64 5.65 18.76
N VAL A 62 5.38 5.81 17.66
CA VAL A 62 6.02 7.07 17.28
C VAL A 62 4.97 8.10 16.83
N SER A 63 3.89 7.67 16.17
CA SER A 63 2.78 8.56 15.78
C SER A 63 2.04 9.13 16.99
N ASN A 64 1.84 8.31 18.03
CA ASN A 64 1.26 8.77 19.29
C ASN A 64 2.16 9.81 19.97
N HIS A 65 3.48 9.57 20.01
CA HIS A 65 4.44 10.52 20.56
C HIS A 65 4.44 11.85 19.78
N ALA A 66 4.48 11.79 18.44
CA ALA A 66 4.42 12.97 17.59
C ALA A 66 3.14 13.79 17.83
N ARG A 67 2.00 13.11 18.03
CA ARG A 67 0.72 13.76 18.35
C ARG A 67 0.76 14.44 19.70
N GLU A 68 1.35 13.83 20.72
CA GLU A 68 1.52 14.45 22.04
C GLU A 68 2.42 15.69 22.00
N LEU A 69 3.55 15.62 21.28
CA LEU A 69 4.45 16.75 21.07
C LEU A 69 3.74 17.92 20.36
N ARG A 70 2.86 17.61 19.40
CA ARG A 70 2.05 18.62 18.70
C ARG A 70 1.03 19.28 19.59
N ILE A 71 0.30 18.51 20.40
CA ILE A 71 -0.67 19.07 21.36
C ILE A 71 0.07 20.04 22.29
N LYS A 72 1.23 19.62 22.81
CA LYS A 72 2.09 20.51 23.61
C LYS A 72 2.48 21.76 22.81
N LEU A 73 3.02 21.63 21.60
CA LEU A 73 3.39 22.80 20.79
C LEU A 73 2.22 23.78 20.57
N TRP A 74 1.02 23.27 20.31
CA TRP A 74 -0.18 24.11 20.17
C TRP A 74 -0.52 24.89 21.43
N ASP A 75 -0.33 24.30 22.61
CA ASP A 75 -0.58 24.95 23.90
C ASP A 75 0.45 26.05 24.24
N TYR A 76 1.66 25.97 23.66
CA TYR A 76 2.79 26.87 23.96
C TYR A 76 3.15 27.84 22.82
N LEU A 77 2.50 27.74 21.66
CA LEU A 77 2.70 28.70 20.57
C LEU A 77 2.13 30.06 20.98
N PRO A 78 2.92 31.15 20.93
CA PRO A 78 2.41 32.47 21.26
C PRO A 78 1.30 32.85 20.28
N THR A 79 0.15 33.29 20.82
CA THR A 79 -0.98 33.79 20.03
C THR A 79 -0.78 35.19 19.48
N ASP A 80 0.25 35.89 19.99
CA ASP A 80 0.62 37.24 19.59
C ASP A 80 1.94 37.23 18.81
N ASP A 81 2.14 38.22 17.94
CA ASP A 81 3.30 38.47 17.04
C ASP A 81 4.66 38.67 17.75
N SER A 82 4.84 38.10 18.95
CA SER A 82 6.13 38.06 19.62
C SER A 82 7.05 37.07 18.86
N ASN A 83 8.01 37.62 18.12
CA ASN A 83 8.99 36.87 17.33
C ASN A 83 10.02 36.06 18.16
N THR A 84 9.78 35.85 19.45
CA THR A 84 10.73 35.17 20.35
C THR A 84 10.19 33.80 20.72
N VAL A 85 10.62 32.78 19.98
CA VAL A 85 10.36 31.37 20.33
C VAL A 85 11.17 31.03 21.58
N SER A 86 10.52 30.53 22.64
CA SER A 86 11.21 30.13 23.86
C SER A 86 12.12 28.92 23.61
N GLU A 87 13.18 28.75 24.40
CA GLU A 87 14.08 27.59 24.31
C GLU A 87 13.30 26.27 24.43
N PHE A 88 12.27 26.25 25.29
CA PHE A 88 11.37 25.11 25.43
C PHE A 88 10.60 24.78 24.15
N VAL A 89 10.01 25.79 23.49
CA VAL A 89 9.30 25.58 22.21
C VAL A 89 10.28 25.16 21.11
N SER A 90 11.51 25.69 21.10
CA SER A 90 12.56 25.25 20.19
C SER A 90 12.92 23.77 20.38
N GLN A 91 13.05 23.31 21.64
CA GLN A 91 13.31 21.89 21.94
C GLN A 91 12.16 20.99 21.48
N LEU A 92 10.91 21.40 21.71
CA LEU A 92 9.73 20.67 21.21
C LEU A 92 9.70 20.58 19.68
N TYR A 93 10.12 21.63 18.97
CA TYR A 93 10.25 21.59 17.51
C TYR A 93 11.32 20.60 17.04
N THR A 94 12.50 20.59 17.68
CA THR A 94 13.56 19.63 17.38
C THR A 94 13.08 18.20 17.61
N GLU A 95 12.48 17.92 18.77
CA GLU A 95 11.98 16.59 19.09
C GLU A 95 10.88 16.12 18.13
N LEU A 96 9.96 17.03 17.75
CA LEU A 96 8.93 16.73 16.76
C LEU A 96 9.54 16.45 15.38
N SER A 97 10.57 17.20 14.99
CA SER A 97 11.29 16.99 13.74
C SER A 97 11.94 15.61 13.69
N ASP A 98 12.68 15.22 14.74
CA ASP A 98 13.34 13.92 14.83
C ASP A 98 12.31 12.77 14.82
N THR A 99 11.21 12.94 15.56
CA THR A 99 10.10 11.98 15.60
C THR A 99 9.46 11.80 14.22
N THR A 100 9.29 12.90 13.47
CA THR A 100 8.73 12.89 12.11
C THR A 100 9.67 12.18 11.15
N PHE A 101 10.99 12.40 11.25
CA PHE A 101 11.99 11.73 10.43
C PHE A 101 11.98 10.20 10.62
N VAL A 102 11.83 9.73 11.87
CA VAL A 102 11.70 8.28 12.14
C VAL A 102 10.45 7.70 11.46
N LEU A 103 9.33 8.42 11.47
CA LEU A 103 8.11 7.99 10.79
C LEU A 103 8.31 7.89 9.27
N GLU A 104 8.98 8.87 8.65
CA GLU A 104 9.28 8.87 7.22
C GLU A 104 10.09 7.63 6.81
N MET A 105 11.14 7.30 7.56
CA MET A 105 11.97 6.11 7.32
C MET A 105 11.19 4.80 7.47
N ASP A 106 10.28 4.76 8.45
CA ASP A 106 9.43 3.60 8.69
C ASP A 106 8.39 3.42 7.60
N PHE A 107 7.83 4.52 7.11
CA PHE A 107 6.92 4.54 5.98
C PHE A 107 7.60 3.98 4.72
N GLU A 108 8.79 4.47 4.38
CA GLU A 108 9.55 3.93 3.23
C GLU A 108 9.82 2.43 3.40
N SER A 109 10.22 2.03 4.60
CA SER A 109 10.45 0.64 4.96
C SER A 109 9.19 -0.22 4.80
N LEU A 110 8.02 0.28 5.19
CA LEU A 110 6.74 -0.42 5.02
C LEU A 110 6.47 -0.71 3.54
N TYR A 111 6.69 0.27 2.65
CA TYR A 111 6.47 0.10 1.21
C TYR A 111 7.46 -0.87 0.57
N ARG A 112 8.73 -0.75 0.93
CA ARG A 112 9.78 -1.65 0.43
C ARG A 112 9.52 -3.08 0.86
N ASN A 113 9.30 -3.32 2.16
CA ASN A 113 9.03 -4.67 2.66
C ASN A 113 7.68 -5.21 2.15
N GLY A 114 6.67 -4.34 1.98
CA GLY A 114 5.39 -4.72 1.41
C GLY A 114 5.48 -5.14 -0.06
N THR A 115 6.23 -4.39 -0.88
CA THR A 115 6.47 -4.75 -2.29
C THR A 115 7.20 -6.09 -2.38
N VAL A 116 8.21 -6.29 -1.54
CA VAL A 116 8.94 -7.56 -1.47
C VAL A 116 8.02 -8.71 -1.08
N LEU A 117 7.11 -8.50 -0.11
CA LEU A 117 6.11 -9.50 0.28
C LEU A 117 5.16 -9.84 -0.88
N LEU A 118 4.64 -8.83 -1.59
CA LEU A 118 3.78 -9.02 -2.76
C LEU A 118 4.51 -9.79 -3.88
N ASP A 119 5.79 -9.50 -4.11
CA ASP A 119 6.62 -10.23 -5.07
C ASP A 119 6.85 -11.69 -4.64
N GLN A 120 6.99 -11.98 -3.34
CA GLN A 120 7.03 -13.37 -2.87
C GLN A 120 5.69 -14.06 -3.10
N LEU A 121 4.57 -13.41 -2.77
CA LEU A 121 3.25 -13.98 -3.00
C LEU A 121 3.00 -14.29 -4.48
N ALA A 122 3.44 -13.41 -5.38
CA ALA A 122 3.35 -13.63 -6.82
C ALA A 122 4.25 -14.79 -7.29
N ALA A 123 5.45 -14.93 -6.71
CA ALA A 123 6.35 -16.04 -7.02
C ALA A 123 5.77 -17.39 -6.55
N ILE A 124 5.30 -17.45 -5.30
CA ILE A 124 4.62 -18.62 -4.70
C ILE A 124 3.39 -19.01 -5.54
N SER A 125 2.55 -18.03 -5.88
CA SER A 125 1.37 -18.24 -6.73
C SER A 125 1.75 -18.81 -8.10
N GLY A 126 2.81 -18.26 -8.70
CA GLY A 126 3.34 -18.73 -9.97
C GLY A 126 3.85 -20.17 -9.91
N ARG A 127 4.53 -20.57 -8.84
CA ARG A 127 4.97 -21.96 -8.65
C ARG A 127 3.82 -22.92 -8.49
N ILE A 128 2.81 -22.56 -7.70
CA ILE A 128 1.57 -23.36 -7.56
C ILE A 128 0.83 -23.47 -8.90
N ALA A 129 0.91 -22.44 -9.74
CA ALA A 129 0.40 -22.46 -11.11
C ALA A 129 1.27 -23.27 -12.09
N GLY A 130 2.43 -23.81 -11.66
CA GLY A 130 3.35 -24.58 -12.50
C GLY A 130 4.27 -23.74 -13.37
N LEU A 131 4.53 -22.48 -13.00
CA LEU A 131 5.38 -21.58 -13.77
C LEU A 131 6.85 -21.75 -13.42
N GLN A 132 7.65 -21.92 -14.46
CA GLN A 132 9.10 -22.14 -14.37
C GLN A 132 9.90 -20.87 -14.03
N LYS A 133 9.35 -19.68 -14.30
CA LYS A 133 10.02 -18.40 -14.06
C LYS A 133 9.36 -17.66 -12.91
N ARG A 134 10.18 -17.11 -12.02
CA ARG A 134 9.74 -16.21 -10.95
C ARG A 134 8.90 -15.07 -11.54
N CYS A 135 7.72 -14.86 -10.98
CA CYS A 135 6.81 -13.79 -11.37
C CYS A 135 6.84 -12.70 -10.30
N THR A 136 7.09 -11.45 -10.71
CA THR A 136 6.88 -10.27 -9.86
C THR A 136 5.40 -9.95 -9.77
N TYR A 137 4.99 -9.24 -8.72
CA TYR A 137 3.61 -8.83 -8.52
C TYR A 137 3.05 -8.02 -9.70
N SER A 138 3.80 -7.03 -10.20
CA SER A 138 3.39 -6.23 -11.37
C SER A 138 3.07 -7.10 -12.58
N ARG A 139 3.98 -8.02 -12.91
CA ARG A 139 3.84 -8.95 -14.03
C ARG A 139 2.66 -9.91 -13.85
N MET A 140 2.39 -10.36 -12.61
CA MET A 140 1.21 -11.17 -12.31
C MET A 140 -0.08 -10.40 -12.64
N ILE A 141 -0.18 -9.14 -12.22
CA ILE A 141 -1.34 -8.29 -12.51
C ILE A 141 -1.51 -8.07 -14.02
N GLU A 142 -0.45 -7.70 -14.73
CA GLU A 142 -0.50 -7.52 -16.18
C GLU A 142 -0.97 -8.80 -16.90
N LYS A 143 -0.49 -9.97 -16.45
CA LYS A 143 -0.90 -11.25 -17.01
C LYS A 143 -2.36 -11.60 -16.78
N PHE A 144 -2.98 -11.15 -15.68
CA PHE A 144 -4.42 -11.29 -15.48
C PHE A 144 -5.24 -10.52 -16.52
N PHE A 145 -4.69 -9.45 -17.10
CA PHE A 145 -5.32 -8.71 -18.19
C PHE A 145 -4.97 -9.24 -19.58
N SER A 146 -3.76 -9.77 -19.80
CA SER A 146 -3.25 -10.03 -21.16
C SER A 146 -3.32 -11.48 -21.64
N THR A 147 -3.44 -12.50 -20.76
CA THR A 147 -3.27 -13.91 -21.16
C THR A 147 -4.09 -14.91 -20.35
N ASN A 148 -4.60 -15.97 -20.98
CA ASN A 148 -5.27 -17.10 -20.31
C ASN A 148 -4.31 -18.14 -19.67
N GLU A 149 -3.00 -18.05 -19.93
CA GLU A 149 -1.99 -18.99 -19.40
C GLU A 149 -1.83 -18.89 -17.88
N PHE A 150 -1.84 -17.67 -17.35
CA PHE A 150 -1.79 -17.42 -15.90
C PHE A 150 -3.18 -17.58 -15.28
N SER A 151 -4.23 -17.33 -16.07
CA SER A 151 -5.60 -17.18 -15.58
C SER A 151 -6.12 -18.50 -15.03
N THR A 152 -6.09 -19.63 -15.74
CA THR A 152 -6.83 -20.82 -15.29
C THR A 152 -6.42 -21.39 -13.92
N ALA A 153 -5.11 -21.48 -13.62
CA ALA A 153 -4.65 -22.12 -12.38
C ALA A 153 -4.84 -21.26 -11.13
N ILE A 154 -4.71 -19.94 -11.26
CA ILE A 154 -4.87 -18.99 -10.14
C ILE A 154 -6.03 -18.02 -10.36
N GLN A 155 -6.97 -18.34 -11.27
CA GLN A 155 -8.22 -17.60 -11.46
C GLN A 155 -8.98 -17.44 -10.16
N PRO A 156 -9.04 -18.45 -9.27
CA PRO A 156 -9.72 -18.28 -7.99
C PRO A 156 -9.15 -17.12 -7.17
N LEU A 157 -7.84 -16.87 -7.25
CA LEU A 157 -7.20 -15.73 -6.60
C LEU A 157 -7.69 -14.41 -7.18
N TRP A 158 -7.67 -14.29 -8.52
CA TRP A 158 -8.15 -13.09 -9.20
C TRP A 158 -9.62 -12.83 -8.93
N SER A 159 -10.47 -13.84 -9.08
CA SER A 159 -11.91 -13.71 -8.88
C SER A 159 -12.27 -13.30 -7.45
N ALA A 160 -11.55 -13.82 -6.44
CA ALA A 160 -11.84 -13.53 -5.05
C ALA A 160 -11.28 -12.18 -4.58
N HIS A 161 -10.13 -11.75 -5.11
CA HIS A 161 -9.37 -10.62 -4.56
C HIS A 161 -8.96 -9.58 -5.62
N ARG A 162 -9.63 -9.53 -6.78
CA ARG A 162 -9.30 -8.59 -7.87
C ARG A 162 -9.14 -7.17 -7.36
N LYS A 163 -10.09 -6.71 -6.53
CA LYS A 163 -10.13 -5.35 -6.02
C LYS A 163 -8.91 -5.04 -5.15
N GLU A 164 -8.62 -5.91 -4.18
CA GLU A 164 -7.47 -5.77 -3.28
C GLU A 164 -6.16 -5.85 -4.07
N LEU A 165 -6.05 -6.81 -4.98
CA LEU A 165 -4.88 -6.99 -5.82
C LEU A 165 -4.58 -5.73 -6.65
N LEU A 166 -5.61 -5.16 -7.26
CA LEU A 166 -5.48 -3.93 -8.05
C LEU A 166 -5.22 -2.70 -7.19
N ALA A 167 -5.87 -2.56 -6.03
CA ALA A 167 -5.61 -1.48 -5.09
C ALA A 167 -4.14 -1.48 -4.63
N HIS A 168 -3.57 -2.65 -4.35
CA HIS A 168 -2.15 -2.79 -4.05
C HIS A 168 -1.26 -2.49 -5.26
N TYR A 169 -1.65 -2.92 -6.46
CA TYR A 169 -0.90 -2.67 -7.69
C TYR A 169 -0.77 -1.18 -7.99
N GLY A 170 -1.89 -0.45 -8.04
CA GLY A 170 -1.89 0.99 -8.29
C GLY A 170 -1.27 1.76 -7.12
N GLY A 171 -1.68 1.44 -5.89
CA GLY A 171 -1.19 2.11 -4.68
C GLY A 171 0.33 1.95 -4.50
N PHE A 172 0.83 0.72 -4.31
CA PHE A 172 2.24 0.51 -3.97
C PHE A 172 3.19 0.99 -5.06
N LYS A 173 2.82 0.82 -6.34
CA LYS A 173 3.63 1.31 -7.45
C LYS A 173 3.72 2.84 -7.44
N LEU A 174 2.58 3.54 -7.37
CA LEU A 174 2.55 5.00 -7.35
C LEU A 174 3.28 5.60 -6.15
N PHE A 175 3.05 5.06 -4.95
CA PHE A 175 3.70 5.57 -3.74
C PHE A 175 5.20 5.26 -3.75
N ARG A 176 5.62 4.06 -4.12
CA ARG A 176 7.05 3.69 -4.20
C ARG A 176 7.80 4.59 -5.18
N ASP A 177 7.28 4.74 -6.40
CA ASP A 177 7.95 5.51 -7.45
C ASP A 177 8.07 7.00 -7.03
N LYS A 178 7.05 7.52 -6.34
CA LYS A 178 7.11 8.86 -5.73
C LYS A 178 8.13 8.96 -4.60
N PHE A 179 8.18 8.02 -3.66
CA PHE A 179 9.19 8.04 -2.59
C PHE A 179 10.63 8.03 -3.16
N LEU A 180 10.89 7.25 -4.19
CA LEU A 180 12.20 7.18 -4.84
C LEU A 180 12.56 8.47 -5.58
N ASP A 181 11.62 9.05 -6.34
CA ASP A 181 11.84 10.29 -7.10
C ASP A 181 11.98 11.54 -6.20
N HIS A 182 11.42 11.50 -4.98
CA HIS A 182 11.43 12.65 -4.04
C HIS A 182 12.77 12.87 -3.34
N HIS A 183 13.74 11.96 -3.50
CA HIS A 183 15.13 12.23 -3.14
C HIS A 183 15.87 13.11 -4.17
N GLU A 184 15.33 13.29 -5.38
CA GLU A 184 16.00 14.04 -6.46
C GLU A 184 15.39 15.42 -6.77
N ILE A 185 14.15 15.70 -6.34
CA ILE A 185 13.46 16.97 -6.62
C ILE A 185 13.52 17.88 -5.39
N ALA A 186 14.21 19.02 -5.51
CA ALA A 186 14.17 20.09 -4.51
C ALA A 186 12.71 20.45 -4.19
N PHE A 187 12.33 20.30 -2.91
CA PHE A 187 11.03 20.60 -2.33
C PHE A 187 10.54 21.99 -2.73
N THR A 188 9.90 22.09 -3.90
CA THR A 188 9.39 23.34 -4.44
C THR A 188 8.04 23.62 -3.79
N ALA A 189 7.87 24.88 -3.38
CA ALA A 189 6.71 25.40 -2.67
C ALA A 189 5.41 24.99 -3.39
N GLY A 190 4.71 24.02 -2.81
CA GLY A 190 3.54 23.38 -3.41
C GLY A 190 3.44 21.90 -3.11
N VAL A 191 4.60 21.22 -3.02
CA VAL A 191 4.73 19.79 -2.71
C VAL A 191 4.88 19.54 -1.19
N ALA A 192 5.05 20.60 -0.40
CA ALA A 192 5.66 20.55 0.93
C ALA A 192 4.71 20.83 2.12
N ALA A 193 3.49 20.29 2.11
CA ALA A 193 2.65 20.25 3.32
C ALA A 193 2.34 18.81 3.78
N SER A 194 2.41 17.82 2.89
CA SER A 194 2.18 16.40 3.20
C SER A 194 3.28 15.70 3.93
N VAL A 195 4.53 16.02 3.59
CA VAL A 195 5.69 15.30 4.10
C VAL A 195 5.92 15.66 5.58
N ARG A 196 5.32 16.75 6.07
CA ARG A 196 5.36 17.15 7.48
C ARG A 196 4.25 16.51 8.33
N GLY A 197 3.85 15.27 8.05
CA GLY A 197 3.11 14.38 8.97
C GLY A 197 1.98 15.03 9.79
N TYR A 198 1.17 15.91 9.20
CA TYR A 198 0.09 16.59 9.93
C TYR A 198 -1.16 15.72 10.12
N ASP A 199 -1.26 14.65 9.34
CA ASP A 199 -2.11 13.48 9.53
C ASP A 199 -1.28 12.30 9.01
N PHE A 200 -1.28 11.15 9.66
CA PHE A 200 -0.45 9.98 9.29
C PHE A 200 -0.90 9.27 7.99
N ARG A 201 -1.29 10.06 6.99
CA ARG A 201 -1.44 9.75 5.57
C ARG A 201 -0.08 10.06 4.92
N LEU A 202 0.53 9.06 4.28
CA LEU A 202 1.82 9.12 3.54
C LEU A 202 2.04 10.38 2.68
N CYS A 203 0.98 10.85 2.04
CA CYS A 203 0.95 12.01 1.17
C CYS A 203 -0.44 12.64 1.26
N ARG A 204 -0.57 13.82 1.87
CA ARG A 204 -1.52 14.85 1.41
C ARG A 204 -0.88 15.79 0.39
N PHE A 205 -0.84 15.42 -0.88
CA PHE A 205 -0.55 16.42 -1.91
C PHE A 205 -1.75 17.36 -2.04
N SER A 206 -2.04 18.13 -0.99
CA SER A 206 -2.75 19.38 -1.17
C SER A 206 -1.69 20.34 -1.72
N TYR A 207 -1.68 20.52 -3.03
CA TYR A 207 -1.18 21.79 -3.56
C TYR A 207 -1.85 22.91 -2.75
N PRO A 208 -1.13 23.98 -2.35
CA PRO A 208 -1.76 25.18 -1.80
C PRO A 208 -2.92 25.52 -2.72
N ALA A 209 -4.15 25.54 -2.16
CA ALA A 209 -5.43 25.64 -2.85
C ALA A 209 -5.30 25.56 -4.39
N MET A 210 -5.42 24.35 -4.97
CA MET A 210 -5.36 24.14 -6.43
C MET A 210 -6.07 25.29 -7.13
N THR A 211 -5.37 25.94 -8.05
CA THR A 211 -5.95 27.05 -8.80
C THR A 211 -7.18 26.55 -9.54
N ALA A 212 -8.17 27.42 -9.77
CA ALA A 212 -9.37 27.05 -10.54
C ALA A 212 -9.01 26.42 -11.90
N VAL A 213 -7.91 26.85 -12.51
CA VAL A 213 -7.36 26.32 -13.77
C VAL A 213 -6.87 24.87 -13.64
N GLU A 214 -6.24 24.51 -12.52
CA GLU A 214 -5.81 23.13 -12.27
C GLU A 214 -6.99 22.22 -11.98
N GLN A 215 -8.00 22.70 -11.27
CA GLN A 215 -9.25 21.97 -11.03
C GLN A 215 -9.98 21.69 -12.35
N GLU A 216 -10.08 22.67 -13.23
CA GLU A 216 -10.70 22.52 -14.55
C GLU A 216 -9.94 21.50 -15.42
N LYS A 217 -8.59 21.55 -15.43
CA LYS A 217 -7.76 20.56 -16.15
C LYS A 217 -7.94 19.14 -15.61
N ILE A 218 -7.98 18.97 -14.30
CA ILE A 218 -8.23 17.68 -13.65
C ILE A 218 -9.62 17.16 -14.05
N GLN A 219 -10.64 18.02 -14.03
CA GLN A 219 -11.99 17.64 -14.46
C GLN A 219 -12.02 17.22 -15.93
N GLN A 220 -11.37 17.98 -16.83
CA GLN A 220 -11.29 17.64 -18.25
C GLN A 220 -10.56 16.31 -18.51
N ASP A 221 -9.44 16.07 -17.82
CA ASP A 221 -8.66 14.84 -17.95
C ASP A 221 -9.41 13.62 -17.37
N ILE A 222 -10.23 13.80 -16.34
CA ILE A 222 -10.91 12.72 -15.63
C ILE A 222 -12.31 12.41 -16.19
N LEU A 223 -13.01 13.38 -16.81
CA LEU A 223 -14.34 13.20 -17.40
C LEU A 223 -14.46 11.95 -18.30
N PRO A 224 -13.47 11.64 -19.17
CA PRO A 224 -13.51 10.45 -20.02
C PRO A 224 -13.45 9.12 -19.22
N ILE A 225 -12.89 9.15 -18.02
CA ILE A 225 -12.79 7.99 -17.13
C ILE A 225 -14.05 7.88 -16.27
N THR A 226 -14.51 8.98 -15.68
CA THR A 226 -15.66 8.98 -14.76
C THR A 226 -16.97 8.74 -15.46
N SER A 227 -17.10 9.14 -16.73
CA SER A 227 -18.27 8.80 -17.56
C SER A 227 -18.46 7.29 -17.74
N LYS A 228 -17.39 6.49 -17.66
CA LYS A 228 -17.41 5.02 -17.79
C LYS A 228 -17.62 4.29 -16.46
N CYS A 229 -17.51 5.00 -15.33
CA CYS A 229 -17.66 4.42 -14.00
C CYS A 229 -19.12 3.98 -13.73
N SER A 230 -19.28 3.04 -12.82
CA SER A 230 -20.57 2.67 -12.25
C SER A 230 -21.27 3.89 -11.62
N GLN A 231 -22.60 3.86 -11.55
CA GLN A 231 -23.36 4.96 -10.92
C GLN A 231 -22.92 5.17 -9.47
N SER A 232 -22.71 4.10 -8.72
CA SER A 232 -22.24 4.15 -7.33
C SER A 232 -20.89 4.85 -7.19
N LEU A 233 -19.96 4.63 -8.12
CA LEU A 233 -18.67 5.31 -8.11
C LEU A 233 -18.80 6.79 -8.50
N ARG A 234 -19.63 7.11 -9.50
CA ARG A 234 -19.94 8.50 -9.88
C ARG A 234 -20.54 9.30 -8.73
N ASP A 235 -21.44 8.71 -7.95
CA ASP A 235 -22.07 9.37 -6.80
C ASP A 235 -21.07 9.71 -5.67
N ARG A 236 -19.97 8.94 -5.58
CA ARG A 236 -18.88 9.17 -4.62
C ARG A 236 -17.89 10.24 -5.09
N ILE A 237 -17.84 10.50 -6.39
CA ILE A 237 -16.93 11.47 -7.00
C ILE A 237 -17.54 12.87 -6.85
N SER A 238 -17.13 13.59 -5.82
CA SER A 238 -17.42 15.03 -5.74
C SER A 238 -16.43 15.82 -6.60
N PRO A 239 -16.91 16.71 -7.50
CA PRO A 239 -16.05 17.59 -8.31
C PRO A 239 -15.18 18.55 -7.50
N GLU A 240 -15.50 18.76 -6.22
CA GLU A 240 -14.95 19.83 -5.38
C GLU A 240 -13.61 19.47 -4.70
N SER A 241 -13.15 18.21 -4.77
CA SER A 241 -11.80 17.86 -4.30
C SER A 241 -11.09 16.85 -5.22
N GLY A 242 -10.32 17.38 -6.18
CA GLY A 242 -9.51 16.57 -7.10
C GLY A 242 -8.53 15.61 -6.41
N VAL A 243 -8.13 15.91 -5.17
CA VAL A 243 -7.24 15.04 -4.36
C VAL A 243 -7.96 13.80 -3.83
N SER A 244 -9.23 13.92 -3.43
CA SER A 244 -10.06 12.77 -3.00
C SER A 244 -10.46 11.88 -4.16
N LEU A 245 -10.57 12.47 -5.36
CA LEU A 245 -10.95 11.79 -6.59
C LEU A 245 -9.97 10.67 -6.97
N PHE A 246 -8.66 10.94 -6.99
CA PHE A 246 -7.68 9.91 -7.32
C PHE A 246 -7.64 8.78 -6.29
N ARG A 247 -7.84 9.09 -5.00
CA ARG A 247 -7.98 8.06 -3.96
C ARG A 247 -9.18 7.16 -4.24
N ILE A 248 -10.33 7.75 -4.56
CA ILE A 248 -11.54 7.00 -4.90
C ILE A 248 -11.33 6.14 -6.16
N LEU A 249 -10.68 6.66 -7.20
CA LEU A 249 -10.40 5.89 -8.41
C LEU A 249 -9.43 4.73 -8.14
N LEU A 250 -8.37 4.95 -7.36
CA LEU A 250 -7.39 3.92 -6.97
C LEU A 250 -8.00 2.82 -6.07
N GLU A 251 -8.99 3.17 -5.25
CA GLU A 251 -9.74 2.20 -4.43
C GLU A 251 -10.74 1.35 -5.25
N ASN A 252 -11.01 1.71 -6.51
CA ASN A 252 -11.99 1.03 -7.37
C ASN A 252 -11.39 0.70 -8.75
N LEU A 253 -10.10 0.36 -8.80
CA LEU A 253 -9.39 0.00 -10.03
C LEU A 253 -9.99 -1.23 -10.74
N ASP A 254 -10.79 -2.03 -10.05
CA ASP A 254 -11.50 -3.18 -10.58
C ASP A 254 -12.57 -2.84 -11.63
N GLU A 255 -13.03 -1.58 -11.68
CA GLU A 255 -13.95 -1.10 -12.71
C GLU A 255 -13.26 -0.79 -14.06
N PHE A 256 -11.93 -0.77 -14.11
CA PHE A 256 -11.16 -0.29 -15.25
C PHE A 256 -10.35 -1.39 -15.94
N ASN A 257 -10.04 -1.17 -17.22
CA ASN A 257 -9.05 -1.97 -17.94
C ASN A 257 -7.61 -1.48 -17.67
N LEU A 258 -6.60 -2.23 -18.12
CA LEU A 258 -5.20 -1.91 -17.82
C LEU A 258 -4.74 -0.55 -18.35
N ASP A 259 -5.21 -0.12 -19.52
CA ASP A 259 -4.83 1.17 -20.11
C ASP A 259 -5.45 2.34 -19.34
N GLU A 260 -6.70 2.17 -18.89
CA GLU A 260 -7.38 3.11 -18.00
C GLU A 260 -6.69 3.20 -16.64
N ILE A 261 -6.30 2.06 -16.05
CA ILE A 261 -5.53 2.02 -14.79
C ILE A 261 -4.22 2.79 -14.96
N ARG A 262 -3.46 2.55 -16.04
CA ARG A 262 -2.21 3.28 -16.33
C ARG A 262 -2.45 4.78 -16.54
N HIS A 263 -3.59 5.15 -17.13
CA HIS A 263 -3.97 6.56 -17.29
C HIS A 263 -4.28 7.21 -15.93
N ILE A 264 -5.04 6.55 -15.06
CA ILE A 264 -5.31 6.97 -13.67
C ILE A 264 -3.99 7.12 -12.91
N GLU A 265 -3.08 6.15 -13.01
CA GLU A 265 -1.75 6.20 -12.40
C GLU A 265 -0.95 7.44 -12.85
N LYS A 266 -0.92 7.71 -14.16
CA LYS A 266 -0.22 8.87 -14.73
C LYS A 266 -0.81 10.18 -14.22
N MET A 267 -2.13 10.27 -14.13
CA MET A 267 -2.80 11.48 -13.63
C MET A 267 -2.58 11.67 -12.13
N ALA A 268 -2.72 10.61 -11.33
CA ALA A 268 -2.44 10.65 -9.89
C ALA A 268 -0.97 11.05 -9.62
N SER A 269 -0.04 10.58 -10.46
CA SER A 269 1.37 11.00 -10.40
C SER A 269 1.57 12.48 -10.74
N LYS A 270 0.78 13.03 -11.66
CA LYS A 270 0.88 14.42 -12.12
C LYS A 270 0.25 15.40 -11.13
N TYR A 271 -0.95 15.09 -10.65
CA TYR A 271 -1.79 16.00 -9.86
C TYR A 271 -1.70 15.76 -8.35
N GLY A 272 -1.02 14.69 -7.94
CA GLY A 272 -0.95 14.28 -6.54
C GLY A 272 -2.17 13.46 -6.13
N LEU A 273 -2.03 12.74 -5.02
CA LEU A 273 -3.07 11.93 -4.46
C LEU A 273 -3.02 11.96 -2.93
N GLU A 274 -4.17 11.71 -2.31
CA GLU A 274 -4.21 11.39 -0.90
C GLU A 274 -3.92 9.91 -0.68
N SER A 275 -2.92 9.65 0.14
CA SER A 275 -2.56 8.29 0.49
C SER A 275 -3.41 7.71 1.63
N PRO A 276 -3.58 6.38 1.69
CA PRO A 276 -4.07 5.72 2.90
C PRO A 276 -3.16 5.95 4.12
N SER A 277 -3.64 5.63 5.31
CA SER A 277 -2.80 5.61 6.52
C SER A 277 -1.89 4.37 6.54
N PHE A 278 -0.80 4.39 7.32
CA PHE A 278 0.07 3.21 7.42
C PHE A 278 -0.66 1.99 7.99
N GLU A 279 -1.59 2.20 8.92
CA GLU A 279 -2.38 1.12 9.51
C GLU A 279 -3.22 0.45 8.43
N LYS A 280 -3.82 1.24 7.54
CA LYS A 280 -4.58 0.71 6.40
C LYS A 280 -3.68 -0.06 5.45
N VAL A 281 -2.55 0.51 5.05
CA VAL A 281 -1.60 -0.15 4.13
C VAL A 281 -1.10 -1.48 4.70
N GLY A 282 -0.63 -1.45 5.94
CA GLY A 282 -0.12 -2.63 6.65
C GLY A 282 -1.18 -3.69 6.91
N THR A 283 -2.39 -3.27 7.28
CA THR A 283 -3.52 -4.18 7.50
C THR A 283 -3.94 -4.84 6.19
N ASP A 284 -4.10 -4.05 5.12
CA ASP A 284 -4.58 -4.54 3.83
C ASP A 284 -3.59 -5.54 3.23
N ILE A 285 -2.27 -5.29 3.31
CA ILE A 285 -1.26 -6.22 2.78
C ILE A 285 -1.18 -7.53 3.59
N LEU A 286 -1.27 -7.47 4.92
CA LEU A 286 -1.24 -8.68 5.75
C LEU A 286 -2.53 -9.49 5.60
N LYS A 287 -3.68 -8.83 5.47
CA LYS A 287 -4.96 -9.49 5.15
C LYS A 287 -4.94 -10.12 3.77
N LEU A 288 -4.43 -9.42 2.76
CA LEU A 288 -4.26 -9.97 1.42
C LEU A 288 -3.37 -11.22 1.46
N THR A 289 -2.28 -11.18 2.24
CA THR A 289 -1.39 -12.34 2.42
C THR A 289 -2.12 -13.52 3.04
N THR A 290 -2.91 -13.29 4.08
CA THR A 290 -3.73 -14.32 4.76
C THR A 290 -4.72 -14.95 3.78
N ASN A 291 -5.50 -14.12 3.09
CA ASN A 291 -6.56 -14.56 2.19
C ASN A 291 -5.99 -15.28 0.95
N THR A 292 -4.91 -14.73 0.38
CA THR A 292 -4.17 -15.34 -0.73
C THR A 292 -3.66 -16.72 -0.33
N SER A 293 -3.06 -16.85 0.85
CA SER A 293 -2.52 -18.13 1.33
C SER A 293 -3.62 -19.19 1.46
N ALA A 294 -4.81 -18.82 1.94
CA ALA A 294 -5.95 -19.74 2.06
C ALA A 294 -6.43 -20.27 0.68
N ILE A 295 -6.49 -19.37 -0.32
CA ILE A 295 -6.84 -19.76 -1.69
C ILE A 295 -5.74 -20.64 -2.29
N LEU A 296 -4.47 -20.26 -2.12
CA LEU A 296 -3.33 -21.03 -2.61
C LEU A 296 -3.26 -22.43 -2.01
N CYS A 297 -3.58 -22.60 -0.73
CA CYS A 297 -3.74 -23.92 -0.10
C CYS A 297 -4.83 -24.75 -0.80
N SER A 298 -5.95 -24.13 -1.13
CA SER A 298 -7.06 -24.80 -1.82
C SER A 298 -6.67 -25.20 -3.25
N ILE A 299 -5.97 -24.31 -3.96
CA ILE A 299 -5.44 -24.59 -5.30
C ILE A 299 -4.40 -25.72 -5.23
N ALA A 300 -3.46 -25.67 -4.27
CA ALA A 300 -2.42 -26.69 -4.11
C ALA A 300 -3.01 -28.07 -3.79
N LYS A 301 -4.03 -28.14 -2.90
CA LYS A 301 -4.80 -29.38 -2.64
C LYS A 301 -5.46 -29.95 -3.89
N ASN A 302 -5.94 -29.08 -4.78
CA ASN A 302 -6.62 -29.50 -6.02
C ASN A 302 -5.64 -29.84 -7.15
N ASN A 303 -4.41 -29.30 -7.11
CA ASN A 303 -3.40 -29.43 -8.18
C ASN A 303 -2.22 -30.34 -7.82
N LEU A 304 -2.42 -31.29 -6.88
CA LEU A 304 -1.38 -32.16 -6.34
C LEU A 304 -0.56 -32.92 -7.40
N ASP A 305 -1.18 -33.31 -8.52
CA ASP A 305 -0.47 -34.03 -9.60
C ASP A 305 0.36 -33.11 -10.50
N ARG A 306 0.09 -31.81 -10.54
CA ARG A 306 0.87 -30.82 -11.32
C ARG A 306 2.12 -30.34 -10.58
N ILE A 307 2.07 -30.34 -9.24
CA ILE A 307 3.21 -29.96 -8.38
C ILE A 307 4.32 -31.04 -8.41
N ARG A 308 3.98 -32.28 -8.76
CA ARG A 308 4.92 -33.43 -8.86
C ARG A 308 5.82 -33.44 -10.10
N LEU A 309 5.52 -32.66 -11.13
CA LEU A 309 6.10 -32.80 -12.47
C LEU A 309 7.11 -31.71 -12.88
N ASN A 310 7.41 -30.76 -11.99
CA ASN A 310 8.36 -29.67 -12.26
C ASN A 310 9.42 -29.56 -11.18
#